data_AF-A0A423T6C3-F1
#
_entry.id   AF-A0A423T6C3-F1
#
_cell.length_a   1.000
_cell.length_b   1.000
_cell.length_c   1.000
_cell.angle_alpha   90.00
_cell.angle_beta   90.00
_cell.angle_gamma   90.00
#
_symmetry.space_group_name_H-M   'P 1'
#
loop_
_entity.id
_entity.type
_entity.pdbx_description
1 polymer ?
#
loop_
_entity_poly.entity_id
_entity_poly.type
_entity_poly.pdbx_seq_one_letter_code
_entity_poly.pdbx_strand_id
1 'polypeptide(L)'
;MELFKTPKVENVRLLDRFSSRKSTGTLYLTATHLIFVDPDAKKETWILHMHISSLEKLPLSTQGSPLQVRCKTFLTVTFVIPRERDCHDIYTSLLQLSQPGQCSGWVRAPAGGGRAGGDVRGLGL
;
A
#
# COMPACT_ATOMS: atom_id res chain seq x y z
N MET A 1 17.62 -6.26 -0.10
CA MET A 1 16.58 -5.23 0.15
C MET A 1 15.32 -5.99 0.51
N GLU A 2 14.97 -6.02 1.79
CA GLU A 2 13.84 -6.82 2.30
C GLU A 2 12.53 -6.19 1.83
N LEU A 3 11.79 -6.89 0.99
CA LEU A 3 10.66 -6.37 0.21
C LEU A 3 9.38 -6.22 1.05
N PHE A 4 9.42 -6.59 2.34
CA PHE A 4 8.26 -6.64 3.23
C PHE A 4 8.68 -6.16 4.63
N LYS A 5 8.26 -4.95 5.02
CA LYS A 5 8.59 -4.37 6.34
C LYS A 5 7.73 -4.96 7.47
N THR A 6 6.53 -5.44 7.15
CA THR A 6 5.60 -6.13 8.07
C THR A 6 4.84 -7.24 7.34
N PRO A 7 5.33 -8.49 7.33
CA PRO A 7 4.72 -9.59 6.56
C PRO A 7 3.41 -10.11 7.16
N LYS A 8 3.15 -9.81 8.44
CA LYS A 8 2.00 -10.31 9.21
C LYS A 8 1.47 -9.20 10.09
N VAL A 9 0.15 -8.97 10.02
CA VAL A 9 -0.56 -8.02 10.88
C VAL A 9 -1.77 -8.70 11.49
N GLU A 10 -1.82 -8.72 12.81
CA GLU A 10 -2.88 -9.38 13.58
C GLU A 10 -3.98 -8.38 13.96
N ASN A 11 -5.14 -8.90 14.37
CA ASN A 11 -6.31 -8.09 14.78
C ASN A 11 -6.82 -7.14 13.68
N VAL A 12 -6.65 -7.53 12.42
CA VAL A 12 -7.21 -6.79 11.28
C VAL A 12 -8.68 -7.14 11.16
N ARG A 13 -9.53 -6.14 10.93
CA ARG A 13 -10.97 -6.36 10.77
C ARG A 13 -11.38 -6.18 9.33
N LEU A 14 -12.15 -7.11 8.82
CA LEU A 14 -12.73 -7.06 7.49
C LEU A 14 -14.13 -6.43 7.59
N LEU A 15 -14.32 -5.31 6.90
CA LEU A 15 -15.65 -4.73 6.73
C LEU A 15 -16.27 -5.30 5.45
N ASP A 16 -17.27 -6.14 5.63
CA ASP A 16 -18.14 -6.60 4.56
C ASP A 16 -19.42 -5.75 4.57
N ARG A 17 -19.82 -5.21 3.41
CA ARG A 17 -21.09 -4.46 3.30
C ARG A 17 -22.31 -5.38 3.38
N PHE A 18 -22.16 -6.66 3.08
CA PHE A 18 -23.26 -7.61 2.97
C PHE A 18 -23.36 -8.55 4.18
N SER A 19 -22.33 -8.60 5.02
CA SER A 19 -22.31 -9.42 6.24
C SER A 19 -22.29 -8.52 7.46
N SER A 20 -23.29 -8.64 8.33
CA SER A 20 -23.34 -7.97 9.63
C SER A 20 -22.30 -8.51 10.62
N ARG A 21 -21.62 -9.60 10.28
CA ARG A 21 -20.60 -10.21 11.13
C ARG A 21 -19.29 -9.46 10.99
N LYS A 22 -18.77 -8.98 12.12
CA LYS A 22 -17.43 -8.38 12.21
C LYS A 22 -16.40 -9.49 12.12
N SER A 23 -15.81 -9.67 10.95
CA SER A 23 -14.71 -10.62 10.72
C SER A 23 -13.41 -10.02 11.23
N THR A 24 -12.78 -10.65 12.22
CA THR A 24 -11.48 -10.24 12.77
C THR A 24 -10.49 -11.35 12.54
N GLY A 25 -9.29 -11.01 12.08
CA GLY A 25 -8.34 -12.01 11.65
C GLY A 25 -6.94 -11.47 11.47
N THR A 26 -6.13 -12.28 10.79
CA THR A 26 -4.74 -11.96 10.51
C THR A 26 -4.56 -11.72 9.02
N LEU A 27 -3.89 -10.63 8.69
CA LEU A 27 -3.53 -10.25 7.34
C LEU A 27 -2.07 -10.64 7.09
N TYR A 28 -1.84 -11.46 6.09
CA TYR A 28 -0.55 -11.90 5.62
C TYR A 28 -0.25 -11.25 4.27
N LEU A 29 0.92 -10.63 4.18
CA LEU A 29 1.42 -10.05 2.95
C LEU A 29 2.52 -10.96 2.41
N THR A 30 2.33 -11.47 1.21
CA THR A 30 3.34 -12.25 0.48
C THR A 30 3.77 -11.52 -0.79
N ALA A 31 4.76 -12.08 -1.50
CA ALA A 31 5.27 -11.48 -2.75
C ALA A 31 4.21 -11.38 -3.85
N THR A 32 3.17 -12.23 -3.83
CA THR A 32 2.16 -12.34 -4.90
C THR A 32 0.73 -12.15 -4.42
N HIS A 33 0.46 -12.49 -3.16
CA HIS A 33 -0.88 -12.50 -2.58
C HIS A 33 -0.96 -11.67 -1.29
N LEU A 34 -2.09 -11.02 -1.10
CA LEU A 34 -2.60 -10.53 0.17
C LEU A 34 -3.62 -11.54 0.68
N ILE A 35 -3.37 -12.11 1.86
CA ILE A 35 -4.19 -13.19 2.42
C ILE A 35 -4.76 -12.72 3.76
N PHE A 36 -6.07 -12.78 3.91
CA PHE A 36 -6.75 -12.51 5.18
C PHE A 36 -7.36 -13.80 5.70
N VAL A 37 -7.01 -14.18 6.93
CA VAL A 37 -7.49 -15.40 7.58
C VAL A 37 -8.32 -15.01 8.81
N ASP A 38 -9.59 -15.39 8.79
CA ASP A 38 -10.52 -15.25 9.92
C ASP A 38 -10.67 -16.62 10.61
N PRO A 39 -10.10 -16.80 11.82
CA PRO A 39 -10.17 -18.07 12.54
C PRO A 39 -11.58 -18.36 13.07
N ASP A 40 -12.37 -17.33 13.39
CA ASP A 40 -13.71 -17.48 13.95
C ASP A 40 -14.72 -17.91 12.89
N ALA A 41 -14.62 -17.32 11.70
CA ALA A 41 -15.47 -17.66 10.56
C ALA A 41 -14.95 -18.86 9.75
N LYS A 42 -13.74 -19.37 10.06
CA LYS A 42 -12.99 -20.34 9.23
C LYS A 42 -12.97 -19.92 7.76
N LYS A 43 -12.81 -18.62 7.51
CA LYS A 43 -12.89 -18.01 6.18
C LYS A 43 -11.54 -17.41 5.82
N GLU A 44 -11.12 -17.64 4.60
CA GLU A 44 -9.90 -17.05 4.05
C GLU A 44 -10.24 -16.22 2.82
N THR A 45 -9.62 -15.05 2.71
CA THR A 45 -9.76 -14.16 1.55
C THR A 45 -8.40 -13.96 0.92
N TRP A 46 -8.29 -14.30 -0.35
CA TRP A 46 -7.04 -14.28 -1.11
C TRP A 46 -7.15 -13.25 -2.23
N ILE A 47 -6.27 -12.25 -2.25
CA ILE A 47 -6.25 -11.18 -3.26
C ILE A 47 -4.88 -11.17 -3.92
N LEU A 48 -4.83 -11.39 -5.23
CA LEU A 48 -3.59 -11.26 -6.00
C LEU A 48 -3.26 -9.77 -6.20
N HIS A 49 -1.98 -9.41 -6.08
CA HIS A 49 -1.53 -8.03 -6.29
C HIS A 49 -1.88 -7.50 -7.69
N MET A 50 -1.83 -8.37 -8.70
CA MET A 50 -2.19 -8.04 -10.09
C MET A 50 -3.69 -7.75 -10.30
N HIS A 51 -4.55 -8.20 -9.39
CA HIS A 51 -5.99 -7.95 -9.43
C HIS A 51 -6.37 -6.66 -8.72
N ILE A 52 -5.47 -6.05 -7.96
CA ILE A 52 -5.71 -4.76 -7.32
C ILE A 52 -5.79 -3.69 -8.42
N SER A 53 -6.91 -2.98 -8.44
CA SER A 53 -7.15 -1.85 -9.35
C SER A 53 -6.78 -0.53 -8.70
N SER A 54 -7.13 -0.34 -7.43
CA SER A 54 -6.79 0.87 -6.68
C SER A 54 -6.74 0.56 -5.18
N LEU A 55 -5.92 1.34 -4.46
CA LEU A 55 -5.77 1.29 -3.01
C LEU A 55 -6.04 2.69 -2.47
N GLU A 56 -6.89 2.78 -1.46
CA GLU A 56 -7.27 4.04 -0.83
C GLU A 56 -7.21 3.90 0.69
N LYS A 57 -6.59 4.88 1.36
CA LYS A 57 -6.62 4.99 2.82
C LYS A 57 -7.82 5.85 3.19
N LEU A 58 -8.75 5.29 3.94
CA LEU A 58 -9.90 6.00 4.43
C LEU A 58 -9.56 6.78 5.71
N PRO A 59 -10.40 7.77 6.11
CA PRO A 59 -10.19 8.52 7.34
C PRO A 59 -10.03 7.61 8.56
N LEU A 60 -9.14 7.99 9.48
CA LEU A 60 -8.87 7.24 10.68
C LEU A 60 -10.18 7.01 11.46
N SER A 61 -10.46 5.76 11.79
CA SER A 61 -11.60 5.38 12.62
C SER A 61 -11.15 5.20 14.07
N THR A 62 -12.09 5.27 15.01
CA THR A 62 -11.85 5.00 16.45
C THR A 62 -11.33 3.59 16.75
N GLN A 63 -11.28 2.74 15.72
CA GLN A 63 -10.91 1.35 15.81
C GLN A 63 -9.69 0.99 14.95
N GLY A 64 -9.04 1.98 14.34
CA GLY A 64 -7.87 1.80 13.49
C GLY A 64 -7.94 2.57 12.16
N SER A 65 -6.94 2.35 11.32
CA SER A 65 -6.84 2.93 9.99
C SER A 65 -7.50 2.01 8.96
N PRO A 66 -8.59 2.44 8.29
CA PRO A 66 -9.22 1.65 7.25
C PRO A 66 -8.48 1.77 5.92
N LEU A 67 -8.13 0.63 5.33
CA LEU A 67 -7.52 0.47 4.02
C LEU A 67 -8.54 -0.17 3.07
N GLN A 68 -8.99 0.58 2.08
CA GLN A 68 -9.90 0.11 1.04
C GLN A 68 -9.11 -0.40 -0.17
N VAL A 69 -9.34 -1.66 -0.51
CA VAL A 69 -8.75 -2.35 -1.65
C VAL A 69 -9.84 -2.59 -2.67
N ARG A 70 -9.71 -1.98 -3.84
CA ARG A 70 -10.61 -2.19 -4.97
C ARG A 70 -9.95 -3.10 -5.99
N CYS A 71 -10.59 -4.22 -6.27
CA CYS A 71 -10.14 -5.19 -7.26
C CYS A 71 -10.72 -4.88 -8.64
N LYS A 72 -10.06 -5.36 -9.70
CA LYS A 72 -10.51 -5.27 -11.10
C LYS A 72 -11.83 -6.00 -11.34
N THR A 73 -12.18 -6.95 -10.48
CA THR A 73 -13.42 -7.74 -10.53
C THR A 73 -14.63 -7.01 -9.91
N PHE A 74 -14.59 -5.68 -9.79
CA PHE A 74 -15.59 -4.84 -9.10
C PHE A 74 -15.76 -5.14 -7.60
N LEU A 75 -15.00 -6.09 -7.07
CA LEU A 75 -14.97 -6.44 -5.66
C LEU A 75 -14.23 -5.35 -4.88
N THR A 76 -14.85 -4.85 -3.81
CA THR A 76 -14.27 -3.82 -2.94
C THR A 76 -14.23 -4.36 -1.51
N VAL A 77 -13.04 -4.35 -0.93
CA VAL A 77 -12.79 -4.87 0.43
C VAL A 77 -12.22 -3.75 1.28
N THR A 78 -12.68 -3.61 2.51
CA THR A 78 -12.09 -2.65 3.45
C THR A 78 -11.52 -3.39 4.66
N PHE A 79 -10.22 -3.25 4.88
CA PHE A 79 -9.51 -3.81 6.02
C PHE A 79 -9.25 -2.70 7.04
N VAL A 80 -9.65 -2.87 8.29
CA VAL A 80 -9.34 -1.93 9.38
C VAL A 80 -8.17 -2.47 10.16
N ILE A 81 -7.03 -1.79 10.05
CA ILE A 81 -5.78 -2.17 10.71
C ILE A 81 -5.64 -1.33 11.99
N PRO A 82 -5.43 -1.94 13.16
CA PRO A 82 -5.42 -1.21 14.43
C PRO A 82 -4.24 -0.24 14.54
N ARG A 83 -3.08 -0.56 13.94
CA ARG A 83 -1.89 0.28 13.96
C ARG A 83 -1.75 1.05 12.65
N GLU A 84 -1.66 2.38 12.74
CA GLU A 84 -1.51 3.24 11.56
C GLU A 84 -0.18 2.99 10.81
N ARG A 85 0.90 2.71 11.53
CA ARG A 85 2.22 2.43 10.94
C ARG A 85 2.15 1.21 10.02
N ASP A 86 1.57 0.12 10.52
CA ASP A 86 1.39 -1.12 9.76
C ASP A 86 0.48 -0.91 8.53
N CYS A 87 -0.58 -0.11 8.68
CA CYS A 87 -1.44 0.28 7.55
C CYS A 87 -0.66 1.05 6.47
N HIS A 88 0.19 1.98 6.88
CA HIS A 88 1.03 2.74 5.97
C HIS A 88 2.06 1.85 5.24
N ASP A 89 2.69 0.94 5.97
CA ASP A 89 3.67 0.00 5.43
C ASP A 89 3.00 -0.97 4.43
N ILE A 90 1.86 -1.58 4.79
CA ILE A 90 1.08 -2.45 3.89
C ILE A 90 0.66 -1.70 2.63
N TYR A 91 0.12 -0.49 2.76
CA TYR A 91 -0.29 0.31 1.61
C TYR A 91 0.88 0.55 0.65
N THR A 92 2.04 0.91 1.18
CA THR A 92 3.23 1.21 0.38
C THR A 92 3.73 -0.06 -0.32
N SER A 93 3.78 -1.19 0.40
CA SER A 93 4.15 -2.47 -0.20
C SER A 93 3.18 -2.93 -1.28
N LEU A 94 1.86 -2.84 -1.05
CA LEU A 94 0.86 -3.19 -2.06
C LEU A 94 0.92 -2.26 -3.28
N LEU A 95 1.22 -0.98 -3.10
CA LEU A 95 1.41 -0.05 -4.21
C LEU A 95 2.62 -0.41 -5.07
N GLN A 96 3.72 -0.85 -4.45
CA GLN A 96 4.91 -1.35 -5.15
C GLN A 96 4.64 -2.68 -5.88
N LEU A 97 3.92 -3.61 -5.24
CA LEU A 97 3.67 -4.96 -5.76
C LEU A 97 2.56 -5.01 -6.82
N SER A 98 1.59 -4.10 -6.79
CA SER A 98 0.47 -4.06 -7.75
C SER A 98 0.85 -3.43 -9.10
N GLN A 99 2.01 -2.80 -9.20
CA GLN A 99 2.45 -2.13 -10.42
C GLN A 99 3.54 -2.94 -11.13
N PRO A 100 3.25 -3.59 -12.28
CA PRO A 100 4.22 -4.40 -13.03
C PRO A 100 5.34 -3.59 -13.72
N GLY A 101 5.51 -2.30 -13.39
CA GLY A 101 6.44 -1.40 -14.09
C GLY A 101 7.40 -0.59 -13.20
N GLN A 102 7.33 -0.69 -11.87
CA GLN A 102 8.21 0.08 -10.98
C GLN A 102 9.39 -0.76 -10.47
N CYS A 103 10.13 -1.37 -11.41
CA CYS A 103 11.57 -1.53 -11.22
C CYS A 103 12.26 -0.21 -11.60
N SER A 104 11.77 0.92 -11.07
CA SER A 104 12.39 2.24 -11.21
C SER A 104 13.12 2.57 -9.90
N GLY A 105 14.19 1.82 -9.62
CA GLY A 105 15.36 2.58 -9.18
C GLY A 105 15.64 3.60 -10.29
N TRP A 106 16.07 4.80 -9.91
CA TRP A 106 16.55 5.88 -10.79
C TRP A 106 15.55 7.00 -11.15
N VAL A 107 15.60 8.02 -10.29
CA VAL A 107 15.71 9.45 -10.65
C VAL A 107 14.55 10.05 -11.44
N ARG A 108 13.69 10.75 -10.71
CA ARG A 108 13.27 12.07 -11.15
C ARG A 108 13.88 13.10 -10.20
N ALA A 109 15.13 13.48 -10.49
CA ALA A 109 15.72 14.67 -9.89
C ALA A 109 14.86 15.88 -10.30
N PRO A 110 14.54 16.81 -9.39
CA PRO A 110 13.78 17.99 -9.74
C PRO A 110 14.58 18.83 -10.74
N ALA A 111 13.94 19.19 -11.84
CA ALA A 111 14.43 20.19 -12.78
C ALA A 111 14.46 21.56 -12.07
N GLY A 112 15.56 21.84 -11.38
CA GLY A 112 15.85 23.13 -10.77
C GLY A 112 16.74 23.94 -11.71
N GLY A 113 16.14 24.90 -12.41
CA GLY A 113 16.87 25.89 -13.19
C GLY A 113 17.73 26.78 -12.31
N GLY A 114 18.98 26.99 -12.71
CA GLY A 114 19.89 27.98 -12.16
C GLY A 114 20.57 28.71 -13.30
N ARG A 115 20.00 29.86 -13.70
CA ARG A 115 20.71 30.89 -14.48
C ARG A 115 21.88 31.38 -13.62
N ALA A 116 23.11 31.03 -13.99
CA ALA A 116 24.29 31.75 -13.55
C ALA A 116 24.77 32.61 -14.73
N GLY A 117 24.53 33.92 -14.63
CA GLY A 117 25.25 34.91 -15.39
C GLY A 117 26.60 35.23 -14.74
N GLY A 118 27.50 35.81 -15.53
CA GLY A 118 28.82 36.32 -15.13
C GLY A 118 29.95 35.48 -15.72
N ASP A 119 31.00 36.02 -16.31
CA ASP A 119 31.40 37.38 -16.65
C ASP A 119 32.55 37.19 -17.66
N VAL A 120 32.50 37.85 -18.83
CA VAL A 120 33.53 37.73 -19.87
C VAL A 120 34.56 38.83 -19.71
N ARG A 121 35.49 38.68 -18.77
CA ARG A 121 36.70 39.52 -18.67
C ARG A 121 37.81 38.60 -18.16
N GLY A 122 38.78 38.17 -18.97
CA GLY A 122 39.75 39.01 -19.65
C GLY A 122 41.09 38.78 -18.96
N LEU A 123 41.91 37.87 -19.46
CA LEU A 123 43.33 37.78 -19.17
C LEU A 123 44.06 37.46 -20.47
N GLY A 124 44.44 38.54 -21.15
CA GLY A 124 45.71 38.57 -21.86
C GLY A 124 46.79 38.93 -20.85
N LEU A 125 47.87 38.14 -20.85
CA LEU A 125 49.28 38.52 -20.84
C LEU A 125 50.10 37.24 -20.72
#